data_AF-A0A1S3QA13-F1
#
_entry.id   AF-A0A1S3QA13-F1
#
_cell.length_a   1.000
_cell.length_b   1.000
_cell.length_c   1.000
_cell.angle_alpha   90.00
_cell.angle_beta   90.00
_cell.angle_gamma   90.00
#
_symmetry.space_group_name_H-M   'P 1'
#
loop_
_entity.id
_entity.type
_entity.pdbx_description
1 polymer ?
#
loop_
_entity_poly.entity_id
_entity_poly.type
_entity_poly.pdbx_seq_one_letter_code
_entity_poly.pdbx_strand_id
1 'polypeptide(L)'
;MLTTLQTMAELHIQAKLVNLLNQDNIQLRNPPYTTEDSEAGQQSLQELAVNYAPIVCISVSEVASALESLRSQAVKSGMGNKTYRETCVELFLPKDLKKYTKKNYYLETKLDVLAQDIMDRITEQYGLKYIQLIFKGKTLTPEKRLDEQNVKNKSKMMVLRVSVPERKKQMLAVEEEKKTQDQSVQRTQKGFQILSERDGTNDPATTPFLEIADQKGNPLKIPHSEKKALILAMGFHEKGRALMKRKQYEAALGHLVQADDQFVKCDSKLLNTVDNYAVLQLDIVWCYRALEALSYLDDGKRRLQMAEDCFHNCYGDQQQRLMKIKGNARGEEVLFLRLYLLQSILAHMAEDLYGRLCLDPGDIKELKDLGFSEQEARLGLRACHGNVAEAALHITHRRQEREEMKQKEREKRRMCVEGLATLRELGYSKKDAAWALLQTDGDMDGAYRMLLDSAVRTNNTELPINQSKVEQLTYPGFEPEVALRLTGENIQVANQVVLPPELLSPFPASSLSEEPSTTSESACRTRMHALFPGSGSQGEAPMDVDLVNEVLKDIPLHEEDYLDLTLEEESEVIDKMKSYLYKNSASSS
;
A
#
# COMPACT_ATOMS: atom_id res chain seq x y z
N MET A 1 -52.64 -31.77 -51.48
CA MET A 1 -53.05 -30.95 -52.64
C MET A 1 -53.86 -29.71 -52.24
N LEU A 2 -54.84 -29.82 -51.34
CA LEU A 2 -55.61 -28.65 -50.85
C LEU A 2 -54.74 -27.63 -50.08
N THR A 3 -53.83 -28.09 -49.22
CA THR A 3 -52.92 -27.24 -48.44
C THR A 3 -51.85 -26.51 -49.27
N THR A 4 -51.41 -27.13 -50.37
CA THR A 4 -50.44 -26.54 -51.32
C THR A 4 -51.06 -25.48 -52.22
N LEU A 5 -52.35 -25.58 -52.53
CA LEU A 5 -53.07 -24.56 -53.31
C LEU A 5 -53.42 -23.34 -52.47
N GLN A 6 -53.81 -23.53 -51.20
CA GLN A 6 -54.06 -22.43 -50.26
C GLN A 6 -52.81 -21.59 -49.99
N THR A 7 -51.65 -22.22 -49.83
CA THR A 7 -50.37 -21.52 -49.61
C THR A 7 -49.90 -20.74 -50.84
N MET A 8 -50.14 -21.23 -52.05
CA MET A 8 -49.83 -20.48 -53.28
C MET A 8 -50.74 -19.27 -53.49
N ALA A 9 -52.03 -19.38 -53.14
CA ALA A 9 -52.96 -18.26 -53.20
C ALA A 9 -52.56 -17.14 -52.22
N GLU A 10 -52.20 -17.49 -50.99
CA GLU A 10 -51.78 -16.53 -49.96
C GLU A 10 -50.48 -15.79 -50.36
N LEU A 11 -49.50 -16.49 -50.92
CA LEU A 11 -48.27 -15.89 -51.45
C LEU A 11 -48.52 -14.93 -52.61
N HIS A 12 -49.51 -15.22 -53.47
CA HIS A 12 -49.89 -14.34 -54.57
C HIS A 12 -50.50 -13.02 -54.07
N ILE A 13 -51.32 -13.09 -53.01
CA ILE A 13 -51.92 -11.91 -52.36
C ILE A 13 -50.81 -11.06 -51.73
N GLN A 14 -49.90 -11.69 -50.97
CA GLN A 14 -48.77 -11.01 -50.35
C GLN A 14 -47.88 -10.30 -51.37
N ALA A 15 -47.57 -10.93 -52.51
CA ALA A 15 -46.75 -10.32 -53.56
C ALA A 15 -47.39 -9.05 -54.16
N LYS A 16 -48.71 -9.05 -54.37
CA LYS A 16 -49.45 -7.86 -54.83
C LYS A 16 -49.40 -6.73 -53.79
N LEU A 17 -49.58 -7.07 -52.52
CA LEU A 17 -49.55 -6.11 -51.42
C LEU A 17 -48.15 -5.51 -51.20
N VAL A 18 -47.08 -6.31 -51.32
CA VAL A 18 -45.70 -5.82 -51.24
C VAL A 18 -45.40 -4.77 -52.32
N ASN A 19 -45.90 -4.97 -53.55
CA ASN A 19 -45.73 -3.99 -54.62
C ASN A 19 -46.45 -2.66 -54.31
N LEU A 20 -47.66 -2.71 -53.75
CA LEU A 20 -48.40 -1.51 -53.34
C LEU A 20 -47.71 -0.78 -52.18
N LEU A 21 -47.26 -1.53 -51.15
CA LEU A 21 -46.51 -0.96 -50.03
C LEU A 21 -45.23 -0.25 -50.48
N ASN A 22 -44.54 -0.82 -51.48
CA ASN A 22 -43.35 -0.20 -52.06
C ASN A 22 -43.68 1.07 -52.88
N GLN A 23 -44.80 1.08 -53.61
CA GLN A 23 -45.25 2.28 -54.35
C GLN A 23 -45.59 3.42 -53.39
N ASP A 24 -46.21 3.12 -52.24
CA ASP A 24 -46.58 4.11 -51.23
C ASP A 24 -45.46 4.42 -50.22
N ASN A 25 -44.26 3.81 -50.38
CA ASN A 25 -43.12 3.92 -49.47
C ASN A 25 -43.43 3.57 -48.00
N ILE A 26 -44.33 2.60 -47.78
CA ILE A 26 -44.80 2.20 -46.46
C ILE A 26 -43.94 1.07 -45.88
N GLN A 27 -43.34 1.31 -44.72
CA GLN A 27 -42.62 0.29 -43.96
C GLN A 27 -43.46 -0.22 -42.78
N LEU A 28 -44.06 -1.41 -42.92
CA LEU A 28 -44.95 -2.02 -41.91
C LEU A 28 -44.29 -2.23 -40.53
N ARG A 29 -42.96 -2.27 -40.46
CA ARG A 29 -42.19 -2.43 -39.21
C ARG A 29 -42.10 -1.15 -38.36
N ASN A 30 -42.45 0.01 -38.92
CA ASN A 30 -42.36 1.30 -38.24
C ASN A 30 -43.75 1.74 -37.73
N PRO A 31 -43.81 2.65 -36.75
CA PRO A 31 -45.06 3.31 -36.37
C PRO A 31 -45.68 4.05 -37.57
N PRO A 32 -47.00 4.06 -37.74
CA PRO A 32 -48.04 3.61 -36.80
C PRO A 32 -48.47 2.14 -36.94
N TYR A 33 -47.86 1.37 -37.86
CA TYR A 33 -48.29 0.00 -38.19
C TYR A 33 -47.79 -1.07 -37.21
N THR A 34 -46.69 -0.79 -36.53
CA THR A 34 -46.16 -1.60 -35.43
C THR A 34 -46.00 -0.72 -34.19
N THR A 35 -46.53 -1.17 -33.06
CA THR A 35 -46.39 -0.49 -31.75
C THR A 35 -44.99 -0.72 -31.15
N GLU A 36 -44.63 0.01 -30.10
CA GLU A 36 -43.32 -0.17 -29.41
C GLU A 36 -43.13 -1.61 -28.89
N ASP A 37 -44.20 -2.29 -28.51
CA ASP A 37 -44.21 -3.68 -28.05
C ASP A 37 -44.17 -4.72 -29.20
N SER A 38 -43.90 -4.27 -30.44
CA SER A 38 -43.89 -5.11 -31.65
C SER A 38 -45.24 -5.74 -32.01
N GLU A 39 -46.34 -5.22 -31.45
CA GLU A 39 -47.70 -5.64 -31.76
C GLU A 39 -48.26 -4.90 -32.99
N ALA A 40 -49.38 -5.41 -33.51
CA ALA A 40 -50.04 -4.86 -34.67
C ALA A 40 -50.74 -3.53 -34.32
N GLY A 41 -50.44 -2.46 -35.06
CA GLY A 41 -51.21 -1.22 -35.04
C GLY A 41 -52.57 -1.44 -35.71
N GLN A 42 -53.51 -2.08 -34.99
CA GLN A 42 -54.75 -2.62 -35.55
C GLN A 42 -55.56 -1.60 -36.36
N GLN A 43 -55.64 -0.34 -35.89
CA GLN A 43 -56.37 0.72 -36.58
C GLN A 43 -55.72 1.09 -37.91
N SER A 44 -54.41 1.35 -37.92
CA SER A 44 -53.67 1.76 -39.13
C SER A 44 -53.51 0.63 -40.16
N LEU A 45 -53.44 -0.62 -39.71
CA LEU A 45 -53.46 -1.79 -40.60
C LEU A 45 -54.84 -2.00 -41.22
N GLN A 46 -55.91 -1.79 -40.45
CA GLN A 46 -57.27 -1.89 -40.96
C GLN A 46 -57.57 -0.81 -42.00
N GLU A 47 -57.10 0.41 -41.79
CA GLU A 47 -57.19 1.51 -42.78
C GLU A 47 -56.47 1.15 -44.08
N LEU A 48 -55.26 0.60 -44.00
CA LEU A 48 -54.55 0.09 -45.18
C LEU A 48 -55.29 -1.03 -45.89
N ALA A 49 -55.88 -1.96 -45.13
CA ALA A 49 -56.64 -3.06 -45.71
C ALA A 49 -57.88 -2.56 -46.47
N VAL A 50 -58.59 -1.57 -45.94
CA VAL A 50 -59.73 -0.92 -46.61
C VAL A 50 -59.29 -0.22 -47.89
N ASN A 51 -58.13 0.45 -47.89
CA ASN A 51 -57.62 1.17 -49.05
C ASN A 51 -57.13 0.23 -50.16
N TYR A 52 -56.48 -0.88 -49.80
CA TYR A 52 -55.89 -1.81 -50.78
C TYR A 52 -56.88 -2.86 -51.31
N ALA A 53 -57.87 -3.29 -50.52
CA ALA A 53 -58.90 -4.25 -50.93
C ALA A 53 -59.56 -3.96 -52.30
N PRO A 54 -60.02 -2.73 -52.61
CA PRO A 54 -60.61 -2.43 -53.91
C PRO A 54 -59.59 -2.44 -55.05
N ILE A 55 -58.31 -2.16 -54.78
CA ILE A 55 -57.23 -2.14 -55.79
C ILE A 55 -56.82 -3.56 -56.18
N VAL A 56 -56.72 -4.46 -55.21
CA VAL A 56 -56.35 -5.86 -55.46
C VAL A 56 -57.54 -6.77 -55.76
N CYS A 57 -58.77 -6.25 -55.67
CA CYS A 57 -60.04 -6.99 -55.82
C CYS A 57 -60.15 -8.20 -54.88
N ILE A 58 -59.78 -8.03 -53.61
CA ILE A 58 -59.78 -9.07 -52.56
C ILE A 58 -60.57 -8.54 -51.36
N SER A 59 -61.15 -9.44 -50.55
CA SER A 59 -61.90 -9.02 -49.37
C SER A 59 -61.01 -8.30 -48.35
N VAL A 60 -61.56 -7.31 -47.65
CA VAL A 60 -60.83 -6.53 -46.62
C VAL A 60 -60.25 -7.44 -45.54
N SER A 61 -60.97 -8.51 -45.17
CA SER A 61 -60.52 -9.49 -44.17
C SER A 61 -59.27 -10.25 -44.62
N GLU A 62 -59.23 -10.70 -45.88
CA GLU A 62 -58.07 -11.42 -46.43
C GLU A 62 -56.86 -10.50 -46.62
N VAL A 63 -57.08 -9.24 -47.02
CA VAL A 63 -56.01 -8.24 -47.12
C VAL A 63 -55.45 -7.88 -45.75
N ALA A 64 -56.30 -7.69 -44.74
CA ALA A 64 -55.86 -7.41 -43.37
C ALA A 64 -55.02 -8.55 -42.80
N SER A 65 -55.47 -9.80 -43.00
CA SER A 65 -54.71 -10.99 -42.60
C SER A 65 -53.35 -11.09 -43.30
N ALA A 66 -53.31 -10.81 -44.61
CA ALA A 66 -52.07 -10.84 -45.38
C ALA A 66 -51.10 -9.71 -44.98
N LEU A 67 -51.60 -8.50 -44.71
CA LEU A 67 -50.79 -7.39 -44.20
C LEU A 67 -50.20 -7.67 -42.82
N GLU A 68 -50.98 -8.28 -41.92
CA GLU A 68 -50.49 -8.68 -40.59
C GLU A 68 -49.42 -9.78 -40.70
N SER A 69 -49.62 -10.73 -41.61
CA SER A 69 -48.61 -11.76 -41.91
C SER A 69 -47.30 -11.14 -42.40
N LEU A 70 -47.36 -10.20 -43.35
CA LEU A 70 -46.20 -9.45 -43.86
C LEU A 70 -45.52 -8.61 -42.77
N ARG A 71 -46.28 -7.91 -41.93
CA ARG A 71 -45.75 -7.16 -40.78
C ARG A 71 -45.01 -8.08 -39.82
N SER A 72 -45.63 -9.20 -39.44
CA SER A 72 -45.02 -10.18 -38.53
C SER A 72 -43.70 -10.74 -39.09
N GLN A 73 -43.61 -10.95 -40.41
CA GLN A 73 -42.39 -11.37 -41.09
C GLN A 73 -41.32 -10.26 -41.14
N ALA A 74 -41.73 -9.00 -41.32
CA ALA A 74 -40.85 -7.83 -41.30
C ALA A 74 -40.27 -7.58 -39.89
N VAL A 75 -41.06 -7.77 -38.82
CA VAL A 75 -40.61 -7.68 -37.43
C VAL A 75 -39.64 -8.82 -37.10
N LYS A 76 -39.97 -10.06 -37.47
CA LYS A 76 -39.10 -11.24 -37.27
C LYS A 76 -37.75 -11.10 -38.00
N SER A 77 -37.75 -10.57 -39.23
CA SER A 77 -36.49 -10.31 -39.96
C SER A 77 -35.68 -9.16 -39.36
N GLY A 78 -36.33 -8.14 -38.78
CA GLY A 78 -35.66 -7.08 -38.02
C GLY A 78 -34.94 -7.55 -36.76
N MET A 79 -35.50 -8.54 -36.04
CA MET A 79 -34.84 -9.19 -34.88
C MET A 79 -33.56 -9.96 -35.28
N GLY A 80 -33.50 -10.47 -36.52
CA GLY A 80 -32.32 -11.13 -37.08
C GLY A 80 -31.08 -10.23 -37.19
N ASN A 81 -31.27 -8.92 -37.38
CA ASN A 81 -30.15 -7.96 -37.46
C ASN A 81 -29.63 -7.53 -36.08
N LYS A 82 -30.44 -7.56 -35.01
CA LYS A 82 -29.97 -7.38 -33.63
C LYS A 82 -29.11 -8.57 -33.17
N THR A 83 -29.53 -9.78 -33.51
CA THR A 83 -28.81 -11.03 -33.21
C THR A 83 -27.51 -11.21 -34.02
N TYR A 84 -27.28 -10.45 -35.10
CA TYR A 84 -25.99 -10.47 -35.82
C TYR A 84 -24.87 -9.70 -35.09
N ARG A 85 -25.23 -8.75 -34.20
CA ARG A 85 -24.25 -7.97 -33.41
C ARG A 85 -23.80 -8.69 -32.14
N GLU A 86 -24.51 -9.72 -31.71
CA GLU A 86 -24.25 -10.47 -30.49
C GLU A 86 -23.91 -11.91 -30.84
N THR A 87 -22.78 -12.40 -30.34
CA THR A 87 -22.34 -13.78 -30.58
C THR A 87 -22.62 -14.64 -29.37
N CYS A 88 -23.05 -15.88 -29.61
CA CYS A 88 -23.32 -16.84 -28.55
C CYS A 88 -22.10 -17.74 -28.37
N VAL A 89 -21.56 -17.83 -27.15
CA VAL A 89 -20.44 -18.71 -26.80
C VAL A 89 -20.96 -19.84 -25.90
N GLU A 90 -20.55 -21.07 -26.18
CA GLU A 90 -20.91 -22.25 -25.38
C GLU A 90 -19.85 -22.49 -24.30
N LEU A 91 -20.25 -22.54 -23.03
CA LEU A 91 -19.39 -22.70 -21.87
C LEU A 91 -19.43 -24.12 -21.29
N PHE A 92 -18.26 -24.69 -21.09
CA PHE A 92 -18.05 -25.95 -20.37
C PHE A 92 -17.58 -25.65 -18.94
N LEU A 93 -18.53 -25.67 -18.00
CA LEU A 93 -18.27 -25.41 -16.58
C LEU A 93 -17.62 -26.61 -15.85
N PRO A 94 -16.91 -26.37 -14.73
CA PRO A 94 -16.35 -27.40 -13.86
C PRO A 94 -17.39 -28.42 -13.37
N LYS A 95 -16.95 -29.65 -13.07
CA LYS A 95 -17.82 -30.80 -12.72
C LYS A 95 -18.73 -30.53 -11.52
N ASP A 96 -18.27 -29.71 -10.57
CA ASP A 96 -18.99 -29.40 -9.32
C ASP A 96 -20.29 -28.60 -9.55
N LEU A 97 -20.39 -27.91 -10.70
CA LEU A 97 -21.59 -27.16 -11.11
C LEU A 97 -22.53 -27.97 -12.01
N LYS A 98 -22.13 -29.18 -12.44
CA LYS A 98 -22.99 -30.06 -13.26
C LYS A 98 -24.01 -30.78 -12.38
N LYS A 99 -25.02 -30.05 -11.90
CA LYS A 99 -26.20 -30.65 -11.27
C LYS A 99 -27.02 -31.40 -12.33
N TYR A 100 -26.82 -32.72 -12.43
CA TYR A 100 -27.69 -33.76 -13.03
C TYR A 100 -28.35 -33.52 -14.41
N THR A 101 -28.02 -32.46 -15.13
CA THR A 101 -28.64 -32.11 -16.42
C THR A 101 -27.55 -31.90 -17.46
N LYS A 102 -27.65 -32.61 -18.59
CA LYS A 102 -26.84 -32.38 -19.80
C LYS A 102 -27.26 -31.08 -20.50
N LYS A 103 -27.34 -29.97 -19.78
CA LYS A 103 -27.59 -28.65 -20.37
C LYS A 103 -26.26 -28.02 -20.77
N ASN A 104 -26.15 -27.64 -22.03
CA ASN A 104 -25.07 -26.78 -22.51
C ASN A 104 -25.33 -25.36 -21.98
N TYR A 105 -24.31 -24.72 -21.42
CA TYR A 105 -24.41 -23.35 -20.93
C TYR A 105 -24.02 -22.40 -22.06
N TYR A 106 -24.82 -21.37 -22.29
CA TYR A 106 -24.60 -20.40 -23.35
C TYR A 106 -24.48 -19.01 -22.75
N LEU A 107 -23.50 -18.24 -23.21
CA LEU A 107 -23.27 -16.85 -22.86
C LEU A 107 -23.32 -15.98 -24.11
N GLU A 108 -24.21 -14.99 -24.11
CA GLU A 108 -24.31 -14.00 -25.18
C GLU A 108 -23.34 -12.84 -24.90
N THR A 109 -22.45 -12.59 -25.85
CA THR A 109 -21.44 -11.54 -25.75
C THR A 109 -21.01 -11.04 -27.12
N LYS A 110 -20.45 -9.84 -27.19
CA LYS A 110 -19.82 -9.33 -28.41
C LYS A 110 -18.38 -9.85 -28.50
N LEU A 111 -17.85 -9.97 -29.73
CA LEU A 111 -16.49 -10.45 -29.97
C LEU A 111 -15.41 -9.38 -29.75
N ASP A 112 -15.80 -8.11 -29.65
CA ASP A 112 -14.90 -6.97 -29.42
C ASP A 112 -14.51 -6.75 -27.96
N VAL A 113 -15.01 -7.60 -27.07
CA VAL A 113 -14.86 -7.50 -25.61
C VAL A 113 -13.57 -8.21 -25.16
N LEU A 114 -12.98 -7.73 -24.05
CA LEU A 114 -11.82 -8.35 -23.43
C LEU A 114 -12.17 -9.71 -22.82
N ALA A 115 -11.21 -10.64 -22.82
CA ALA A 115 -11.41 -11.92 -22.15
C ALA A 115 -11.67 -11.77 -20.64
N GLN A 116 -11.09 -10.73 -20.00
CA GLN A 116 -11.32 -10.40 -18.59
C GLN A 116 -12.80 -10.12 -18.28
N ASP A 117 -13.49 -9.32 -19.09
CA ASP A 117 -14.90 -8.97 -18.86
C ASP A 117 -15.81 -10.21 -18.91
N ILE A 118 -15.44 -11.19 -19.74
CA ILE A 118 -16.16 -12.47 -19.84
C ILE A 118 -15.87 -13.35 -18.63
N MET A 119 -14.62 -13.34 -18.13
CA MET A 119 -14.29 -14.02 -16.89
C MET A 119 -15.08 -13.46 -15.72
N ASP A 120 -15.18 -12.13 -15.62
CA ASP A 120 -15.93 -11.46 -14.54
C ASP A 120 -17.43 -11.79 -14.62
N ARG A 121 -18.03 -11.76 -15.82
CA ARG A 121 -19.43 -12.20 -16.02
C ARG A 121 -19.68 -13.65 -15.63
N ILE A 122 -18.76 -14.56 -15.96
CA ILE A 122 -18.88 -15.98 -15.58
C ILE A 122 -18.74 -16.14 -14.06
N THR A 123 -17.85 -15.37 -13.44
CA THR A 123 -17.68 -15.33 -11.98
C THR A 123 -18.93 -14.84 -11.27
N GLU A 124 -19.57 -13.77 -11.77
CA GLU A 124 -20.82 -13.24 -11.23
C GLU A 124 -22.00 -14.21 -11.44
N GLN A 125 -22.16 -14.73 -12.65
CA GLN A 125 -23.31 -15.57 -13.02
C GLN A 125 -23.29 -16.95 -12.35
N TYR A 126 -22.10 -17.53 -12.15
CA TYR A 126 -21.94 -18.90 -11.65
C TYR A 126 -21.25 -18.98 -10.28
N GLY A 127 -20.93 -17.85 -9.64
CA GLY A 127 -20.29 -17.79 -8.32
C GLY A 127 -18.87 -18.39 -8.29
N LEU A 128 -18.19 -18.43 -9.43
CA LEU A 128 -16.87 -19.07 -9.57
C LEU A 128 -15.75 -18.10 -9.25
N LYS A 129 -14.94 -18.39 -8.22
CA LYS A 129 -13.74 -17.60 -7.91
C LYS A 129 -12.50 -18.15 -8.61
N TYR A 130 -11.72 -17.27 -9.23
CA TYR A 130 -10.44 -17.54 -9.90
C TYR A 130 -10.57 -18.56 -11.04
N ILE A 131 -10.84 -18.08 -12.25
CA ILE A 131 -11.07 -18.92 -13.42
C ILE A 131 -10.10 -18.64 -14.55
N GLN A 132 -9.86 -19.64 -15.38
CA GLN A 132 -9.18 -19.54 -16.67
C GLN A 132 -10.11 -20.03 -17.77
N LEU A 133 -10.06 -19.34 -18.91
CA LEU A 133 -10.80 -19.72 -20.10
C LEU A 133 -9.87 -20.43 -21.09
N ILE A 134 -10.26 -21.61 -21.53
CA ILE A 134 -9.50 -22.41 -22.50
C ILE A 134 -10.33 -22.57 -23.78
N PHE A 135 -9.75 -22.16 -24.90
CA PHE A 135 -10.35 -22.29 -26.23
C PHE A 135 -9.40 -23.06 -27.16
N LYS A 136 -9.88 -24.16 -27.77
CA LYS A 136 -9.09 -25.04 -28.65
C LYS A 136 -7.72 -25.45 -28.07
N GLY A 137 -7.67 -25.73 -26.77
CA GLY A 137 -6.44 -26.15 -26.08
C GLY A 137 -5.46 -25.02 -25.74
N LYS A 138 -5.81 -23.76 -25.99
CA LYS A 138 -5.03 -22.58 -25.58
C LYS A 138 -5.76 -21.81 -24.49
N THR A 139 -5.03 -21.38 -23.47
CA THR A 139 -5.55 -20.47 -22.43
C THR A 139 -5.66 -19.07 -23.00
N LEU A 140 -6.84 -18.46 -22.86
CA LEU A 140 -7.06 -17.09 -23.29
C LEU A 140 -6.33 -16.11 -22.38
N THR A 141 -5.76 -15.07 -22.98
CA THR A 141 -5.08 -13.98 -22.28
C THR A 141 -6.13 -12.95 -21.84
N PRO A 142 -6.19 -12.55 -20.56
CA PRO A 142 -7.22 -11.64 -20.04
C PRO A 142 -7.27 -10.28 -20.75
N GLU A 143 -6.10 -9.76 -21.12
CA GLU A 143 -5.88 -8.42 -21.67
C GLU A 143 -6.16 -8.31 -23.18
N LYS A 144 -6.48 -9.41 -23.86
CA LYS A 144 -6.73 -9.44 -25.31
C LYS A 144 -8.21 -9.60 -25.61
N ARG A 145 -8.64 -9.07 -26.76
CA ARG A 145 -10.03 -9.21 -27.24
C ARG A 145 -10.32 -10.64 -27.69
N LEU A 146 -11.59 -11.03 -27.70
CA LEU A 146 -11.99 -12.38 -28.11
C LEU A 146 -11.70 -12.66 -29.60
N ASP A 147 -11.97 -11.68 -30.46
CA ASP A 147 -11.72 -11.74 -31.90
C ASP A 147 -10.22 -11.96 -32.22
N GLU A 148 -9.34 -11.24 -31.54
CA GLU A 148 -7.87 -11.36 -31.64
C GLU A 148 -7.36 -12.76 -31.23
N GLN A 149 -8.13 -13.47 -30.41
CA GLN A 149 -7.82 -14.81 -29.92
C GLN A 149 -8.54 -15.92 -30.71
N ASN A 150 -9.07 -15.58 -31.90
CA ASN A 150 -9.76 -16.46 -32.84
C ASN A 150 -11.07 -17.06 -32.31
N VAL A 151 -11.71 -16.41 -31.33
CA VAL A 151 -13.05 -16.80 -30.88
C VAL A 151 -14.09 -16.30 -31.87
N LYS A 152 -14.97 -17.20 -32.32
CA LYS A 152 -16.04 -16.92 -33.29
C LYS A 152 -17.42 -17.19 -32.69
N ASN A 153 -18.49 -16.82 -33.38
CA ASN A 153 -19.84 -17.18 -32.97
C ASN A 153 -19.98 -18.72 -32.81
N LYS A 154 -20.66 -19.16 -31.76
CA LYS A 154 -20.85 -20.56 -31.35
C LYS A 154 -19.55 -21.30 -30.98
N SER A 155 -18.54 -20.56 -30.53
CA SER A 155 -17.31 -21.14 -30.01
C SER A 155 -17.53 -21.87 -28.70
N LYS A 156 -16.82 -22.99 -28.51
CA LYS A 156 -16.85 -23.80 -27.29
C LYS A 156 -15.67 -23.47 -26.40
N MET A 157 -15.92 -22.95 -25.20
CA MET A 157 -14.91 -22.52 -24.26
C MET A 157 -15.02 -23.31 -22.96
N MET A 158 -13.88 -23.75 -22.42
CA MET A 158 -13.82 -24.46 -21.15
C MET A 158 -13.44 -23.50 -20.04
N VAL A 159 -14.17 -23.56 -18.93
CA VAL A 159 -13.90 -22.78 -17.72
C VAL A 159 -13.19 -23.69 -16.73
N LEU A 160 -11.94 -23.37 -16.41
CA LEU A 160 -11.13 -24.08 -15.42
C LEU A 160 -11.04 -23.23 -14.15
N ARG A 161 -11.25 -23.82 -12.97
CA ARG A 161 -10.98 -23.14 -11.69
C ARG A 161 -9.49 -23.23 -11.40
N VAL A 162 -8.88 -22.10 -11.08
CA VAL A 162 -7.47 -22.00 -10.71
C VAL A 162 -7.39 -21.63 -9.22
N SER A 163 -6.33 -22.05 -8.55
CA SER A 163 -6.01 -21.54 -7.20
C SER A 163 -5.67 -20.04 -7.27
N VAL A 164 -5.85 -19.33 -6.15
CA VAL A 164 -5.48 -17.90 -6.02
C VAL A 164 -4.05 -17.70 -6.54
N PRO A 165 -3.76 -16.65 -7.35
CA PRO A 165 -2.40 -16.33 -7.77
C PRO A 165 -1.48 -16.22 -6.55
N GLU A 166 -0.34 -16.90 -6.57
CA GLU A 166 0.59 -16.97 -5.43
C GLU A 166 0.95 -15.58 -4.89
N ARG A 167 1.12 -14.60 -5.78
CA ARG A 167 1.38 -13.19 -5.43
C ARG A 167 0.26 -12.57 -4.58
N LYS A 168 -1.02 -12.87 -4.86
CA LYS A 168 -2.15 -12.37 -4.05
C LYS A 168 -2.27 -13.11 -2.70
N LYS A 169 -1.91 -14.40 -2.64
CA LYS A 169 -1.81 -15.13 -1.36
C LYS A 169 -0.70 -14.55 -0.48
N GLN A 170 0.46 -14.27 -1.06
CA GLN A 170 1.58 -13.65 -0.35
C GLN A 170 1.21 -12.26 0.17
N MET A 171 0.55 -11.42 -0.64
CA MET A 171 0.09 -10.10 -0.19
C MET A 171 -0.90 -10.18 0.98
N LEU A 172 -1.88 -11.09 0.92
CA LEU A 172 -2.84 -11.28 2.01
C LEU A 172 -2.19 -11.83 3.27
N ALA A 173 -1.24 -12.76 3.14
CA ALA A 173 -0.49 -13.30 4.28
C ALA A 173 0.34 -12.21 4.98
N VAL A 174 1.06 -11.38 4.24
CA VAL A 174 1.83 -10.24 4.79
C VAL A 174 0.91 -9.22 5.47
N GLU A 175 -0.28 -8.98 4.92
CA GLU A 175 -1.25 -8.07 5.54
C GLU A 175 -1.86 -8.64 6.82
N GLU A 176 -2.14 -9.94 6.86
CA GLU A 176 -2.61 -10.64 8.07
C GLU A 176 -1.53 -10.65 9.15
N GLU A 177 -0.27 -10.93 8.80
CA GLU A 177 0.86 -10.89 9.73
C GLU A 177 1.09 -9.49 10.32
N LYS A 178 0.97 -8.44 9.50
CA LYS A 178 1.01 -7.06 10.01
C LYS A 178 -0.12 -6.77 10.98
N LYS A 179 -1.35 -7.20 10.66
CA LYS A 179 -2.50 -7.01 11.55
C LYS A 179 -2.34 -7.75 12.88
N THR A 180 -1.83 -8.97 12.87
CA THR A 180 -1.60 -9.73 14.11
C THR A 180 -0.49 -9.09 14.94
N GLN A 181 0.55 -8.56 14.30
CA GLN A 181 1.61 -7.82 14.97
C GLN A 181 1.10 -6.53 15.60
N ASP A 182 0.33 -5.72 14.86
CA ASP A 182 -0.29 -4.49 15.38
C ASP A 182 -1.23 -4.78 16.56
N GLN A 183 -2.01 -5.86 16.46
CA GLN A 183 -2.87 -6.31 17.56
C GLN A 183 -2.06 -6.72 18.80
N SER A 184 -0.94 -7.43 18.63
CA SER A 184 -0.05 -7.79 19.74
C SER A 184 0.45 -6.54 20.47
N VAL A 185 0.96 -5.56 19.73
CA VAL A 185 1.46 -4.31 20.29
C VAL A 185 0.36 -3.57 21.05
N GLN A 186 -0.85 -3.47 20.48
CA GLN A 186 -1.98 -2.82 21.15
C GLN A 186 -2.41 -3.54 22.44
N ARG A 187 -2.36 -4.88 22.45
CA ARG A 187 -2.66 -5.67 23.66
C ARG A 187 -1.63 -5.42 24.75
N THR A 188 -0.35 -5.44 24.40
CA THR A 188 0.75 -5.09 25.33
C THR A 188 0.59 -3.67 25.88
N GLN A 189 0.28 -2.70 25.00
CA GLN A 189 0.02 -1.32 25.41
C GLN A 189 -1.09 -1.22 26.45
N LYS A 190 -2.23 -1.88 26.20
CA LYS A 190 -3.38 -1.86 27.12
C LYS A 190 -3.04 -2.52 28.46
N GLY A 191 -2.37 -3.67 28.45
CA GLY A 191 -1.99 -4.37 29.67
C GLY A 191 -1.10 -3.51 30.58
N PHE A 192 -0.05 -2.89 30.03
CA PHE A 192 0.83 -2.00 30.79
C PHE A 192 0.19 -0.65 31.12
N GLN A 193 -0.74 -0.17 30.29
CA GLN A 193 -1.52 1.02 30.62
C GLN A 193 -2.38 0.80 31.87
N ILE A 194 -3.08 -0.34 31.95
CA ILE A 194 -3.87 -0.71 33.14
C ILE A 194 -2.95 -0.78 34.37
N LEU A 195 -1.80 -1.45 34.25
CA LEU A 195 -0.83 -1.54 35.35
C LEU A 195 -0.27 -0.17 35.79
N SER A 196 -0.09 0.76 34.86
CA SER A 196 0.42 2.11 35.16
C SER A 196 -0.59 3.01 35.89
N GLU A 197 -1.87 2.71 35.77
CA GLU A 197 -2.97 3.48 36.39
C GLU A 197 -3.29 2.97 37.80
N ARG A 198 -2.81 1.78 38.17
CA ARG A 198 -2.95 1.22 39.52
C ARG A 198 -1.99 1.91 40.49
N ASP A 199 -2.52 2.36 41.61
CA ASP A 199 -1.81 3.13 42.64
C ASP A 199 -1.29 2.27 43.80
N GLY A 200 -1.50 0.96 43.76
CA GLY A 200 -1.06 0.01 44.79
C GLY A 200 -1.89 0.04 46.08
N THR A 201 -3.06 0.68 46.07
CA THR A 201 -3.96 0.75 47.24
C THR A 201 -4.74 -0.55 47.51
N ASN A 202 -4.87 -1.40 46.48
CA ASN A 202 -5.57 -2.67 46.53
C ASN A 202 -4.61 -3.84 46.84
N ASP A 203 -5.15 -4.98 47.25
CA ASP A 203 -4.37 -6.18 47.55
C ASP A 203 -3.54 -6.64 46.32
N PRO A 204 -2.20 -6.65 46.40
CA PRO A 204 -1.33 -7.03 45.28
C PRO A 204 -1.58 -8.44 44.75
N ALA A 205 -2.09 -9.35 45.59
CA ALA A 205 -2.40 -10.73 45.18
C ALA A 205 -3.58 -10.80 44.21
N THR A 206 -4.49 -9.82 44.26
CA THR A 206 -5.67 -9.75 43.38
C THR A 206 -5.55 -8.67 42.32
N THR A 207 -4.81 -7.59 42.62
CA THR A 207 -4.69 -6.40 41.79
C THR A 207 -3.22 -6.00 41.68
N PRO A 208 -2.41 -6.70 40.87
CA PRO A 208 -0.99 -6.42 40.75
C PRO A 208 -0.75 -5.01 40.22
N PHE A 209 0.28 -4.32 40.70
CA PHE A 209 0.65 -2.98 40.24
C PHE A 209 2.16 -2.91 39.96
N LEU A 210 2.59 -1.87 39.27
CA LEU A 210 4.00 -1.64 38.97
C LEU A 210 4.51 -0.39 39.69
N GLU A 211 5.65 -0.55 40.35
CA GLU A 211 6.37 0.54 41.01
C GLU A 211 7.76 0.67 40.40
N ILE A 212 8.17 1.91 40.15
CA ILE A 212 9.50 2.20 39.62
C ILE A 212 10.39 2.48 40.81
N ALA A 213 11.42 1.66 40.96
CA ALA A 213 12.39 1.76 42.03
C ALA A 213 13.80 2.04 41.48
N ASP A 214 14.69 2.52 42.35
CA ASP A 214 16.12 2.55 42.08
C ASP A 214 16.74 1.13 42.15
N GLN A 215 18.05 1.02 41.88
CA GLN A 215 18.82 -0.24 41.93
C GLN A 215 18.86 -0.91 43.32
N LYS A 216 18.16 -0.36 44.32
CA LYS A 216 18.08 -0.85 45.69
C LYS A 216 16.64 -1.09 46.13
N GLY A 217 15.69 -1.01 45.20
CA GLY A 217 14.27 -1.19 45.49
C GLY A 217 13.57 0.03 46.10
N ASN A 218 14.20 1.21 46.19
CA ASN A 218 13.52 2.39 46.72
C ASN A 218 12.64 3.06 45.66
N PRO A 219 11.35 3.33 45.94
CA PRO A 219 10.47 4.01 45.00
C PRO A 219 10.99 5.38 44.56
N LEU A 220 11.05 5.60 43.25
CA LEU A 220 11.46 6.89 42.67
C LEU A 220 10.28 7.87 42.64
N LYS A 221 10.54 9.11 43.09
CA LYS A 221 9.58 10.21 42.99
C LYS A 221 9.62 10.82 41.60
N ILE A 222 8.83 10.24 40.69
CA ILE A 222 8.72 10.65 39.29
C ILE A 222 7.31 11.24 39.06
N PRO A 223 7.16 12.33 38.27
CA PRO A 223 5.84 12.82 37.85
C PRO A 223 4.98 11.71 37.25
N HIS A 224 3.66 11.72 37.52
CA HIS A 224 2.78 10.63 37.11
C HIS A 224 2.77 10.37 35.60
N SER A 225 2.84 11.43 34.77
CA SER A 225 2.92 11.32 33.32
C SER A 225 4.20 10.60 32.85
N GLU A 226 5.32 10.89 33.49
CA GLU A 226 6.62 10.30 33.18
C GLU A 226 6.72 8.87 33.75
N LYS A 227 6.18 8.61 34.95
CA LYS A 227 6.03 7.25 35.51
C LYS A 227 5.25 6.35 34.55
N LYS A 228 4.14 6.84 33.99
CA LYS A 228 3.33 6.09 33.01
C LYS A 228 4.11 5.80 31.73
N ALA A 229 4.81 6.79 31.19
CA ALA A 229 5.65 6.61 30.00
C ALA A 229 6.75 5.57 30.26
N LEU A 230 7.43 5.65 31.41
CA LEU A 230 8.52 4.73 31.76
C LEU A 230 8.03 3.29 31.98
N ILE A 231 6.88 3.09 32.64
CA ILE A 231 6.27 1.76 32.79
C ILE A 231 5.95 1.15 31.42
N LEU A 232 5.37 1.93 30.51
CA LEU A 232 5.08 1.47 29.15
C LEU A 232 6.38 1.15 28.40
N ALA A 233 7.39 2.03 28.50
CA ALA A 233 8.68 1.86 27.84
C ALA A 233 9.38 0.56 28.27
N MET A 234 9.50 0.36 29.59
CA MET A 234 10.09 -0.85 30.15
C MET A 234 9.25 -2.08 29.78
N GLY A 235 7.92 -2.01 29.88
CA GLY A 235 7.04 -3.13 29.55
C GLY A 235 7.16 -3.58 28.09
N PHE A 236 7.23 -2.63 27.15
CA PHE A 236 7.47 -2.94 25.74
C PHE A 236 8.88 -3.50 25.51
N HIS A 237 9.89 -2.97 26.20
CA HIS A 237 11.26 -3.47 26.11
C HIS A 237 11.35 -4.93 26.60
N GLU A 238 10.76 -5.25 27.75
CA GLU A 238 10.71 -6.63 28.27
C GLU A 238 9.97 -7.58 27.32
N LYS A 239 8.81 -7.16 26.80
CA LYS A 239 8.08 -7.93 25.79
C LYS A 239 8.94 -8.19 24.55
N GLY A 240 9.66 -7.17 24.08
CA GLY A 240 10.62 -7.27 22.99
C GLY A 240 11.71 -8.30 23.27
N ARG A 241 12.34 -8.26 24.45
CA ARG A 241 13.38 -9.22 24.85
C ARG A 241 12.85 -10.65 24.98
N ALA A 242 11.64 -10.83 25.53
CA ALA A 242 10.99 -12.14 25.59
C ALA A 242 10.78 -12.73 24.18
N LEU A 243 10.45 -11.90 23.19
CA LEU A 243 10.33 -12.30 21.79
C LEU A 243 11.69 -12.57 21.13
N MET A 244 12.73 -11.79 21.46
CA MET A 244 14.12 -12.05 21.02
C MET A 244 14.64 -13.38 21.55
N LYS A 245 14.40 -13.72 22.82
CA LYS A 245 14.73 -15.04 23.41
C LYS A 245 14.04 -16.20 22.65
N ARG A 246 12.88 -15.93 22.03
CA ARG A 246 12.14 -16.89 21.16
C ARG A 246 12.55 -16.80 19.67
N LYS A 247 13.56 -15.99 19.34
CA LYS A 247 14.04 -15.70 17.97
C LYS A 247 12.99 -15.09 17.03
N GLN A 248 11.97 -14.43 17.59
CA GLN A 248 10.90 -13.76 16.84
C GLN A 248 11.25 -12.28 16.61
N TYR A 249 12.32 -12.04 15.84
CA TYR A 249 12.93 -10.72 15.69
C TYR A 249 12.04 -9.66 15.05
N GLU A 250 11.20 -10.01 14.08
CA GLU A 250 10.26 -9.06 13.46
C GLU A 250 9.22 -8.57 14.47
N ALA A 251 8.61 -9.50 15.21
CA ALA A 251 7.65 -9.18 16.26
C ALA A 251 8.30 -8.40 17.40
N ALA A 252 9.51 -8.78 17.81
CA ALA A 252 10.28 -8.07 18.83
C ALA A 252 10.53 -6.62 18.43
N LEU A 253 11.00 -6.38 17.19
CA LEU A 253 11.30 -5.04 16.70
C LEU A 253 10.09 -4.10 16.77
N GLY A 254 8.89 -4.59 16.47
CA GLY A 254 7.66 -3.81 16.62
C GLY A 254 7.40 -3.32 18.05
N HIS A 255 7.72 -4.13 19.07
CA HIS A 255 7.58 -3.73 20.47
C HIS A 255 8.75 -2.83 20.92
N LEU A 256 9.98 -3.11 20.49
CA LEU A 256 11.16 -2.30 20.86
C LEU A 256 11.07 -0.87 20.31
N VAL A 257 10.56 -0.69 19.08
CA VAL A 257 10.34 0.66 18.52
C VAL A 257 9.27 1.42 19.32
N GLN A 258 8.23 0.74 19.79
CA GLN A 258 7.26 1.37 20.69
C GLN A 258 7.85 1.72 22.05
N ALA A 259 8.78 0.91 22.57
CA ALA A 259 9.53 1.26 23.79
C ALA A 259 10.34 2.55 23.59
N ASP A 260 11.01 2.68 22.46
CA ASP A 260 11.82 3.86 22.09
C ASP A 260 10.95 5.14 22.07
N ASP A 261 9.77 5.06 21.44
CA ASP A 261 8.78 6.15 21.41
C ASP A 261 8.30 6.56 22.81
N GLN A 262 8.22 5.64 23.77
CA GLN A 262 7.84 5.97 25.15
C GLN A 262 9.02 6.53 25.95
N PHE A 263 10.24 6.00 25.79
CA PHE A 263 11.42 6.51 26.49
C PHE A 263 11.70 7.98 26.13
N VAL A 264 11.53 8.37 24.86
CA VAL A 264 11.73 9.76 24.41
C VAL A 264 10.79 10.76 25.11
N LYS A 265 9.69 10.31 25.72
CA LYS A 265 8.77 11.16 26.49
C LYS A 265 9.25 11.43 27.92
N CYS A 266 10.26 10.73 28.40
CA CYS A 266 10.86 10.93 29.72
C CYS A 266 11.87 12.09 29.71
N ASP A 267 12.17 12.67 30.88
CA ASP A 267 13.13 13.76 30.99
C ASP A 267 14.55 13.26 30.63
N SER A 268 15.25 14.10 29.86
CA SER A 268 16.65 13.95 29.48
C SER A 268 17.58 13.59 30.64
N LYS A 269 17.31 14.11 31.85
CA LYS A 269 18.09 13.78 33.05
C LYS A 269 17.94 12.32 33.46
N LEU A 270 16.73 11.78 33.41
CA LEU A 270 16.46 10.39 33.74
C LEU A 270 17.12 9.48 32.70
N LEU A 271 16.91 9.77 31.41
CA LEU A 271 17.47 9.00 30.29
C LEU A 271 19.00 8.93 30.29
N ASN A 272 19.68 10.02 30.69
CA ASN A 272 21.14 10.06 30.75
C ASN A 272 21.74 9.41 32.01
N THR A 273 20.90 9.02 32.97
CA THR A 273 21.35 8.47 34.26
C THR A 273 21.10 6.96 34.38
N VAL A 274 20.20 6.41 33.55
CA VAL A 274 19.85 4.99 33.51
C VAL A 274 20.29 4.34 32.21
N ASP A 275 20.75 3.10 32.28
CA ASP A 275 21.26 2.33 31.15
C ASP A 275 20.15 1.62 30.35
N ASN A 276 18.93 1.52 30.87
CA ASN A 276 17.80 0.87 30.19
C ASN A 276 17.60 1.38 28.75
N TYR A 277 17.72 2.69 28.54
CA TYR A 277 17.58 3.26 27.20
C TYR A 277 18.70 2.83 26.26
N ALA A 278 19.95 2.77 26.76
CA ALA A 278 21.10 2.29 25.99
C ALA A 278 20.96 0.81 25.60
N VAL A 279 20.50 -0.02 26.54
CA VAL A 279 20.23 -1.44 26.31
C VAL A 279 19.12 -1.61 25.26
N LEU A 280 18.06 -0.81 25.30
CA LEU A 280 17.03 -0.81 24.27
C LEU A 280 17.62 -0.49 22.88
N GLN A 281 18.48 0.52 22.78
CA GLN A 281 19.14 0.85 21.51
C GLN A 281 19.95 -0.33 20.98
N LEU A 282 20.71 -1.02 21.84
CA LEU A 282 21.44 -2.24 21.45
C LEU A 282 20.50 -3.33 20.94
N ASP A 283 19.39 -3.60 21.63
CA ASP A 283 18.44 -4.67 21.27
C ASP A 283 17.74 -4.40 19.93
N ILE A 284 17.44 -3.13 19.63
CA ILE A 284 16.90 -2.71 18.32
C ILE A 284 17.91 -3.01 17.21
N VAL A 285 19.17 -2.61 17.40
CA VAL A 285 20.23 -2.86 16.39
C VAL A 285 20.53 -4.35 16.25
N TRP A 286 20.42 -5.12 17.34
CA TRP A 286 20.50 -6.58 17.30
C TRP A 286 19.40 -7.19 16.42
N CYS A 287 18.17 -6.69 16.53
CA CYS A 287 17.07 -7.09 15.65
C CYS A 287 17.34 -6.70 14.19
N TYR A 288 17.84 -5.50 13.90
CA TYR A 288 18.23 -5.12 12.53
C TYR A 288 19.24 -6.08 11.93
N ARG A 289 20.24 -6.49 12.71
CA ARG A 289 21.23 -7.48 12.30
C ARG A 289 20.61 -8.84 12.07
N ALA A 290 19.75 -9.32 12.98
CA ALA A 290 19.13 -10.64 12.87
C ALA A 290 18.19 -10.76 11.67
N LEU A 291 17.57 -9.64 11.27
CA LEU A 291 16.70 -9.53 10.10
C LEU A 291 17.45 -9.18 8.80
N GLU A 292 18.78 -9.01 8.86
CA GLU A 292 19.62 -8.59 7.73
C GLU A 292 19.11 -7.31 7.04
N ALA A 293 18.53 -6.39 7.83
CA ALA A 293 17.79 -5.25 7.33
C ALA A 293 18.72 -4.06 6.96
N LEU A 294 19.41 -4.18 5.82
CA LEU A 294 20.39 -3.21 5.31
C LEU A 294 19.85 -1.77 5.17
N SER A 295 18.54 -1.60 5.02
CA SER A 295 17.90 -0.28 4.93
C SER A 295 18.03 0.56 6.20
N TYR A 296 18.30 -0.07 7.36
CA TYR A 296 18.38 0.61 8.66
C TYR A 296 19.81 0.84 9.15
N LEU A 297 20.83 0.73 8.28
CA LEU A 297 22.24 0.87 8.69
C LEU A 297 22.56 2.24 9.31
N ASP A 298 22.10 3.33 8.70
CA ASP A 298 22.33 4.68 9.21
C ASP A 298 21.65 4.89 10.57
N ASP A 299 20.44 4.35 10.73
CA ASP A 299 19.73 4.40 12.00
C ASP A 299 20.45 3.57 13.05
N GLY A 300 20.89 2.36 12.70
CA GLY A 300 21.68 1.49 13.56
C GLY A 300 22.96 2.16 14.05
N LYS A 301 23.68 2.87 13.17
CA LYS A 301 24.87 3.63 13.55
C LYS A 301 24.56 4.69 14.61
N ARG A 302 23.51 5.49 14.42
CA ARG A 302 23.10 6.52 15.39
C ARG A 302 22.70 5.91 16.73
N ARG A 303 21.94 4.81 16.70
CA ARG A 303 21.50 4.09 17.91
C ARG A 303 22.68 3.51 18.69
N LEU A 304 23.68 2.94 18.02
CA LEU A 304 24.90 2.45 18.69
C LEU A 304 25.72 3.60 19.30
N GLN A 305 25.81 4.76 18.65
CA GLN A 305 26.46 5.94 19.22
C GLN A 305 25.72 6.42 20.47
N MET A 306 24.39 6.50 20.41
CA MET A 306 23.56 6.84 21.58
C MET A 306 23.75 5.84 22.72
N ALA A 307 23.82 4.54 22.43
CA ALA A 307 24.07 3.51 23.43
C ALA A 307 25.44 3.69 24.08
N GLU A 308 26.49 3.92 23.28
CA GLU A 308 27.86 4.15 23.76
C GLU A 308 27.95 5.40 24.66
N ASP A 309 27.37 6.53 24.23
CA ASP A 309 27.33 7.76 25.01
C ASP A 309 26.57 7.55 26.34
N CYS A 310 25.44 6.85 26.30
CA CYS A 310 24.66 6.54 27.50
C CYS A 310 25.42 5.62 28.46
N PHE A 311 26.07 4.56 27.97
CA PHE A 311 26.89 3.70 28.82
C PHE A 311 28.08 4.45 29.42
N HIS A 312 28.70 5.34 28.66
CA HIS A 312 29.77 6.18 29.18
C HIS A 312 29.28 7.10 30.31
N ASN A 313 28.11 7.74 30.14
CA ASN A 313 27.50 8.58 31.17
C ASN A 313 27.08 7.77 32.41
N CYS A 314 26.51 6.58 32.21
CA CYS A 314 25.99 5.73 33.28
C CYS A 314 27.10 5.02 34.07
N TYR A 315 28.08 4.45 33.37
CA TYR A 315 29.13 3.61 33.97
C TYR A 315 30.46 4.34 34.19
N GLY A 316 30.63 5.52 33.60
CA GLY A 316 31.86 6.32 33.66
C GLY A 316 33.00 5.77 32.82
N ASP A 317 34.04 6.59 32.63
CA ASP A 317 35.29 6.18 31.98
C ASP A 317 35.82 4.88 32.57
N GLN A 318 36.09 3.89 31.71
CA GLN A 318 36.56 2.55 32.11
C GLN A 318 35.68 1.90 33.19
N GLN A 319 34.37 2.15 33.17
CA GLN A 319 33.38 1.59 34.10
C GLN A 319 33.63 1.94 35.58
N GLN A 320 34.40 3.01 35.86
CA GLN A 320 34.77 3.40 37.23
C GLN A 320 33.58 3.75 38.11
N ARG A 321 32.50 4.32 37.54
CA ARG A 321 31.27 4.63 38.30
C ARG A 321 30.49 3.35 38.60
N LEU A 322 30.39 2.42 37.64
CA LEU A 322 29.78 1.11 37.86
C LEU A 322 30.49 0.32 38.97
N MET A 323 31.83 0.26 38.91
CA MET A 323 32.66 -0.36 39.96
C MET A 323 32.44 0.27 41.34
N LYS A 324 32.23 1.59 41.42
CA LYS A 324 31.93 2.29 42.69
C LYS A 324 30.54 2.00 43.23
N ILE A 325 29.55 1.77 42.37
CA ILE A 325 28.15 1.56 42.76
C ILE A 325 27.90 0.08 43.11
N LYS A 326 28.36 -0.84 42.26
CA LYS A 326 28.03 -2.28 42.34
C LYS A 326 29.17 -3.13 42.91
N GLY A 327 30.40 -2.60 42.93
CA GLY A 327 31.60 -3.33 43.38
C GLY A 327 32.14 -4.34 42.37
N ASN A 328 31.43 -4.58 41.27
CA ASN A 328 31.85 -5.36 40.11
C ASN A 328 31.33 -4.70 38.82
N ALA A 329 31.95 -5.03 37.68
CA ALA A 329 31.54 -4.56 36.36
C ALA A 329 31.49 -5.68 35.30
N ARG A 330 31.80 -6.92 35.71
CA ARG A 330 31.95 -8.07 34.79
C ARG A 330 30.62 -8.52 34.17
N GLY A 331 29.47 -8.23 34.80
CA GLY A 331 28.17 -8.57 34.22
C GLY A 331 27.85 -7.70 33.02
N GLU A 332 28.10 -6.41 33.13
CA GLU A 332 27.79 -5.39 32.14
C GLU A 332 28.79 -5.40 30.96
N GLU A 333 29.95 -6.06 31.09
CA GLU A 333 30.89 -6.32 29.99
C GLU A 333 30.23 -7.01 28.79
N VAL A 334 29.18 -7.81 29.03
CA VAL A 334 28.40 -8.47 27.98
C VAL A 334 27.74 -7.47 27.03
N LEU A 335 27.30 -6.32 27.56
CA LEU A 335 26.67 -5.26 26.78
C LEU A 335 27.70 -4.54 25.90
N PHE A 336 28.91 -4.33 26.43
CA PHE A 336 30.03 -3.76 25.68
C PHE A 336 30.51 -4.71 24.58
N LEU A 337 30.58 -6.02 24.86
CA LEU A 337 30.88 -7.01 23.83
C LEU A 337 29.88 -6.91 22.68
N ARG A 338 28.57 -6.87 22.97
CA ARG A 338 27.51 -6.73 21.97
C ARG A 338 27.61 -5.40 21.22
N LEU A 339 27.85 -4.29 21.92
CA LEU A 339 28.08 -2.96 21.33
C LEU A 339 29.23 -2.99 20.31
N TYR A 340 30.43 -3.41 20.73
CA TYR A 340 31.61 -3.41 19.88
C TYR A 340 31.48 -4.39 18.71
N LEU A 341 30.80 -5.53 18.93
CA LEU A 341 30.52 -6.49 17.88
C LEU A 341 29.61 -5.87 16.79
N LEU A 342 28.52 -5.22 17.18
CA LEU A 342 27.61 -4.55 16.25
C LEU A 342 28.28 -3.37 15.54
N GLN A 343 29.09 -2.57 16.24
CA GLN A 343 29.88 -1.49 15.64
C GLN A 343 30.87 -2.03 14.60
N SER A 344 31.53 -3.15 14.90
CA SER A 344 32.48 -3.79 13.99
C SER A 344 31.80 -4.30 12.71
N ILE A 345 30.58 -4.86 12.82
CA ILE A 345 29.79 -5.27 11.66
C ILE A 345 29.45 -4.07 10.78
N LEU A 346 28.96 -2.97 11.37
CA LEU A 346 28.64 -1.76 10.61
C LEU A 346 29.87 -1.17 9.91
N ALA A 347 31.02 -1.14 10.58
CA ALA A 347 32.28 -0.69 10.00
C ALA A 347 32.70 -1.58 8.82
N HIS A 348 32.64 -2.91 8.99
CA HIS A 348 32.98 -3.85 7.93
C HIS A 348 32.07 -3.72 6.70
N MET A 349 30.76 -3.54 6.90
CA MET A 349 29.80 -3.34 5.80
C MET A 349 30.05 -2.03 5.05
N ALA A 350 30.48 -0.98 5.76
CA ALA A 350 30.87 0.28 5.14
C ALA A 350 32.18 0.12 4.33
N GLU A 351 33.15 -0.66 4.81
CA GLU A 351 34.36 -1.00 4.07
C GLU A 351 34.08 -1.84 2.81
N ASP A 352 33.20 -2.84 2.89
CA ASP A 352 32.78 -3.63 1.71
C ASP A 352 32.09 -2.74 0.66
N LEU A 353 31.15 -1.89 1.11
CA LEU A 353 30.47 -0.95 0.22
C LEU A 353 31.46 0.06 -0.38
N TYR A 354 32.41 0.56 0.40
CA TYR A 354 33.47 1.43 -0.09
C TYR A 354 34.33 0.72 -1.14
N GLY A 355 34.76 -0.52 -0.89
CA GLY A 355 35.50 -1.34 -1.85
C GLY A 355 34.74 -1.53 -3.17
N ARG A 356 33.43 -1.79 -3.09
CA ARG A 356 32.55 -1.94 -4.27
C ARG A 356 32.31 -0.64 -5.04
N LEU A 357 32.39 0.51 -4.38
CA LEU A 357 32.18 1.83 -4.99
C LEU A 357 33.48 2.52 -5.42
N CYS A 358 34.62 2.05 -4.93
CA CYS A 358 35.94 2.49 -5.33
C CYS A 358 36.17 2.06 -6.78
N LEU A 359 36.45 3.03 -7.65
CA LEU A 359 36.68 2.80 -9.07
C LEU A 359 38.19 2.80 -9.33
N ASP A 360 38.65 1.89 -10.20
CA ASP A 360 40.05 1.91 -10.63
C ASP A 360 40.32 3.21 -11.44
N PRO A 361 41.32 4.02 -11.05
CA PRO A 361 41.74 5.16 -11.86
C PRO A 361 42.15 4.78 -13.29
N GLY A 362 42.58 3.53 -13.53
CA GLY A 362 42.84 2.97 -14.87
C GLY A 362 41.60 2.96 -15.74
N ASP A 363 40.51 2.39 -15.25
CA ASP A 363 39.21 2.29 -15.95
C ASP A 363 38.61 3.67 -16.25
N ILE A 364 38.74 4.61 -15.30
CA ILE A 364 38.30 5.99 -15.51
C ILE A 364 39.12 6.64 -16.64
N LYS A 365 40.42 6.38 -16.68
CA LYS A 365 41.30 6.92 -17.72
C LYS A 365 40.94 6.34 -19.09
N GLU A 366 40.66 5.04 -19.18
CA GLU A 366 40.27 4.40 -20.44
C GLU A 366 38.98 5.00 -21.01
N LEU A 367 37.95 5.25 -20.18
CA LEU A 367 36.74 5.93 -20.63
C LEU A 367 36.99 7.40 -21.01
N LYS A 368 37.91 8.10 -20.34
CA LYS A 368 38.32 9.45 -20.73
C LYS A 368 39.01 9.46 -22.08
N ASP A 369 39.87 8.47 -22.34
CA ASP A 369 40.58 8.31 -23.61
C ASP A 369 39.58 8.00 -24.75
N LEU A 370 38.45 7.35 -24.45
CA LEU A 370 37.30 7.17 -25.36
C LEU A 370 36.46 8.45 -25.58
N GLY A 371 36.81 9.58 -24.94
CA GLY A 371 36.14 10.87 -25.12
C GLY A 371 34.95 11.12 -24.18
N PHE A 372 34.81 10.33 -23.12
CA PHE A 372 33.84 10.62 -22.06
C PHE A 372 34.42 11.61 -21.05
N SER A 373 33.55 12.44 -20.48
CA SER A 373 33.97 13.28 -19.35
C SER A 373 34.26 12.40 -18.14
N GLU A 374 35.13 12.86 -17.26
CA GLU A 374 35.47 12.13 -16.04
C GLU A 374 34.25 11.86 -15.14
N GLN A 375 33.28 12.78 -15.13
CA GLN A 375 32.03 12.58 -14.41
C GLN A 375 31.18 11.48 -15.05
N GLU A 376 31.07 11.44 -16.38
CA GLU A 376 30.35 10.37 -17.09
C GLU A 376 31.03 9.01 -16.89
N ALA A 377 32.36 8.96 -16.95
CA ALA A 377 33.15 7.77 -16.69
C ALA A 377 32.86 7.21 -15.29
N ARG A 378 32.92 8.05 -14.25
CA ARG A 378 32.60 7.62 -12.87
C ARG A 378 31.15 7.13 -12.73
N LEU A 379 30.19 7.83 -13.32
CA LEU A 379 28.77 7.46 -13.21
C LEU A 379 28.45 6.19 -14.00
N GLY A 380 29.03 6.04 -15.20
CA GLY A 380 28.90 4.85 -16.03
C GLY A 380 29.51 3.62 -15.36
N LEU A 381 30.74 3.72 -14.85
CA LEU A 381 31.38 2.62 -14.14
C LEU A 381 30.62 2.21 -12.88
N ARG A 382 30.06 3.15 -12.11
CA ARG A 382 29.21 2.80 -10.95
C ARG A 382 27.92 2.10 -11.36
N ALA A 383 27.30 2.52 -12.46
CA ALA A 383 26.09 1.89 -12.98
C ALA A 383 26.35 0.49 -13.54
N CYS A 384 27.56 0.24 -14.04
CA CYS A 384 27.97 -1.01 -14.69
C CYS A 384 29.00 -1.81 -13.87
N HIS A 385 29.03 -1.61 -12.54
CA HIS A 385 29.87 -2.37 -11.61
C HIS A 385 31.37 -2.47 -12.00
N GLY A 386 31.96 -1.37 -12.49
CA GLY A 386 33.37 -1.30 -12.88
C GLY A 386 33.69 -1.85 -14.26
N ASN A 387 32.71 -2.34 -15.03
CA ASN A 387 32.95 -2.83 -16.38
C ASN A 387 33.06 -1.67 -17.38
N VAL A 388 34.26 -1.45 -17.93
CA VAL A 388 34.56 -0.37 -18.90
C VAL A 388 33.71 -0.47 -20.17
N ALA A 389 33.54 -1.67 -20.73
CA ALA A 389 32.82 -1.86 -21.99
C ALA A 389 31.32 -1.57 -21.84
N GLU A 390 30.71 -2.08 -20.78
CA GLU A 390 29.30 -1.81 -20.47
C GLU A 390 29.08 -0.33 -20.10
N ALA A 391 30.01 0.26 -19.34
CA ALA A 391 29.96 1.68 -19.00
C ALA A 391 30.00 2.57 -20.25
N ALA A 392 30.84 2.27 -21.23
CA ALA A 392 30.90 3.01 -22.50
C ALA A 392 29.56 2.94 -23.27
N LEU A 393 28.93 1.76 -23.34
CA LEU A 393 27.61 1.60 -23.95
C LEU A 393 26.52 2.36 -23.18
N HIS A 394 26.53 2.27 -21.85
CA HIS A 394 25.55 2.97 -21.01
C HIS A 394 25.66 4.49 -21.14
N ILE A 395 26.89 5.03 -21.18
CA ILE A 395 27.12 6.47 -21.35
C ILE A 395 26.66 6.96 -22.73
N THR A 396 26.94 6.20 -23.79
CA THR A 396 26.52 6.57 -25.15
C THR A 396 24.99 6.58 -25.29
N HIS A 397 24.32 5.56 -24.74
CA HIS A 397 22.86 5.51 -24.70
C HIS A 397 22.26 6.71 -23.94
N ARG A 398 22.80 7.03 -22.75
CA ARG A 398 22.37 8.19 -21.95
C ARG A 398 22.57 9.53 -22.67
N ARG A 399 23.64 9.67 -23.46
CA ARG A 399 23.87 10.87 -24.28
C ARG A 399 22.80 10.99 -25.37
N GLN A 400 22.48 9.89 -26.04
CA GLN A 400 21.44 9.86 -27.08
C GLN A 400 20.06 10.20 -26.51
N GLU A 401 19.64 9.57 -25.41
CA GLU A 401 18.36 9.87 -24.73
C GLU A 401 18.26 11.35 -24.35
N ARG A 402 19.35 11.93 -23.83
CA ARG A 402 19.40 13.35 -23.45
C ARG A 402 19.26 14.26 -24.66
N GLU A 403 19.88 13.91 -25.79
CA GLU A 403 19.76 14.70 -27.02
C GLU A 403 18.34 14.60 -27.62
N GLU A 404 17.74 13.41 -27.63
CA GLU A 404 16.36 13.20 -28.06
C GLU A 404 15.38 13.99 -27.17
N MET A 405 15.57 13.99 -25.84
CA MET A 405 14.76 14.80 -24.94
C MET A 405 14.93 16.31 -25.21
N LYS A 406 16.16 16.78 -25.42
CA LYS A 406 16.41 18.20 -25.78
C LYS A 406 15.77 18.56 -27.11
N GLN A 407 15.83 17.68 -28.11
CA GLN A 407 15.18 17.91 -29.40
C GLN A 407 13.67 17.98 -29.23
N LYS A 408 13.05 17.02 -28.54
CA LYS A 408 11.62 17.04 -28.23
C LYS A 408 11.21 18.30 -27.48
N GLU A 409 11.98 18.74 -26.49
CA GLU A 409 11.70 19.97 -25.75
C GLU A 409 11.82 21.22 -26.64
N ARG A 410 12.83 21.29 -27.52
CA ARG A 410 12.97 22.36 -28.50
C ARG A 410 11.79 22.40 -29.48
N GLU A 411 11.35 21.25 -29.95
CA GLU A 411 10.18 21.15 -30.84
C GLU A 411 8.89 21.56 -30.14
N LYS A 412 8.67 21.12 -28.90
CA LYS A 412 7.52 21.55 -28.09
C LYS A 412 7.53 23.07 -27.86
N ARG A 413 8.68 23.64 -27.54
CA ARG A 413 8.83 25.11 -27.40
C ARG A 413 8.53 25.83 -28.71
N ARG A 414 9.01 25.30 -29.85
CA ARG A 414 8.70 25.84 -31.18
C ARG A 414 7.20 25.80 -31.47
N MET A 415 6.56 24.64 -31.29
CA MET A 415 5.12 24.46 -31.50
C MET A 415 4.27 25.35 -30.60
N CYS A 416 4.68 25.54 -29.34
CA CYS A 416 3.97 26.43 -28.41
C CYS A 416 4.08 27.90 -28.83
N VAL A 417 5.24 28.34 -29.33
CA VAL A 417 5.41 29.71 -29.84
C VAL A 417 4.60 29.95 -31.12
N GLU A 418 4.67 29.01 -32.08
CA GLU A 418 3.88 29.06 -33.32
C GLU A 418 2.38 29.03 -32.99
N GLY A 419 1.97 28.14 -32.10
CA GLY A 419 0.58 28.02 -31.68
C GLY A 419 0.03 29.25 -30.98
N LEU A 420 0.85 29.88 -30.13
CA LEU A 420 0.48 31.10 -29.43
C LEU A 420 0.29 32.26 -30.42
N ALA A 421 1.11 32.33 -31.48
CA ALA A 421 0.93 33.30 -32.55
C ALA A 421 -0.40 33.08 -33.28
N THR A 422 -0.70 31.84 -33.67
CA THR A 422 -1.94 31.48 -34.39
C THR A 422 -3.19 31.73 -33.56
N LEU A 423 -3.22 31.33 -32.29
CA LEU A 423 -4.38 31.57 -31.40
C LEU A 423 -4.60 33.06 -31.14
N ARG A 424 -3.53 33.87 -31.11
CA ARG A 424 -3.63 35.32 -31.01
C ARG A 424 -4.21 35.94 -32.28
N GLU A 425 -3.84 35.43 -33.46
CA GLU A 425 -4.44 35.85 -34.75
C GLU A 425 -5.94 35.50 -34.83
N LEU A 426 -6.35 34.39 -34.20
CA LEU A 426 -7.76 34.00 -34.07
C LEU A 426 -8.55 34.83 -33.04
N GLY A 427 -7.90 35.77 -32.36
CA GLY A 427 -8.56 36.72 -31.44
C GLY A 427 -8.55 36.30 -29.97
N TYR A 428 -7.90 35.19 -29.60
CA TYR A 428 -7.76 34.80 -28.20
C TYR A 428 -6.70 35.63 -27.48
N SER A 429 -6.91 35.87 -26.18
CA SER A 429 -5.94 36.61 -25.38
C SER A 429 -4.63 35.83 -25.24
N LYS A 430 -3.50 36.52 -25.15
CA LYS A 430 -2.17 35.88 -24.95
C LYS A 430 -2.15 34.96 -23.72
N LYS A 431 -2.88 35.32 -22.67
CA LYS A 431 -2.94 34.54 -21.43
C LYS A 431 -3.72 33.25 -21.61
N ASP A 432 -4.89 33.31 -22.26
CA ASP A 432 -5.73 32.14 -22.47
C ASP A 432 -5.11 31.18 -23.50
N ALA A 433 -4.53 31.72 -24.58
CA ALA A 433 -3.80 30.94 -25.57
C ALA A 433 -2.59 30.22 -24.97
N ALA A 434 -1.77 30.91 -24.17
CA ALA A 434 -0.64 30.30 -23.49
C ALA A 434 -1.08 29.22 -22.47
N TRP A 435 -2.17 29.47 -21.74
CA TRP A 435 -2.73 28.51 -20.80
C TRP A 435 -3.23 27.25 -21.51
N ALA A 436 -3.99 27.41 -22.59
CA ALA A 436 -4.54 26.29 -23.35
C ALA A 436 -3.42 25.43 -23.96
N LEU A 437 -2.40 26.05 -24.57
CA LEU A 437 -1.26 25.34 -25.14
C LEU A 437 -0.40 24.63 -24.08
N LEU A 438 -0.30 25.19 -22.87
CA LEU A 438 0.39 24.54 -21.77
C LEU A 438 -0.35 23.27 -21.31
N GLN A 439 -1.68 23.33 -21.25
CA GLN A 439 -2.51 22.19 -20.84
C GLN A 439 -2.57 21.08 -21.90
N THR A 440 -2.38 21.42 -23.18
CA THR A 440 -2.39 20.46 -24.29
C THR A 440 -1.01 20.05 -24.77
N ASP A 441 0.04 20.39 -24.02
CA ASP A 441 1.44 20.04 -24.35
C ASP A 441 1.85 20.49 -25.76
N GLY A 442 1.31 21.62 -26.22
CA GLY A 442 1.55 22.19 -27.54
C GLY A 442 0.66 21.63 -28.67
N ASP A 443 -0.34 20.80 -28.38
CA ASP A 443 -1.36 20.40 -29.36
C ASP A 443 -2.34 21.54 -29.67
N MET A 444 -2.34 21.98 -30.92
CA MET A 444 -3.16 23.10 -31.42
C MET A 444 -4.64 22.80 -31.43
N ASP A 445 -5.03 21.61 -31.88
CA ASP A 445 -6.44 21.24 -32.01
C ASP A 445 -7.06 21.02 -30.62
N GLY A 446 -6.28 20.42 -29.71
CA GLY A 446 -6.61 20.33 -28.30
C GLY A 446 -6.76 21.71 -27.66
N ALA A 447 -5.79 22.62 -27.86
CA ALA A 447 -5.81 23.96 -27.28
C ALA A 447 -7.03 24.76 -27.78
N TYR A 448 -7.33 24.68 -29.07
CA TYR A 448 -8.49 25.34 -29.66
C TYR A 448 -9.82 24.80 -29.09
N ARG A 449 -9.94 23.47 -28.96
CA ARG A 449 -11.13 22.84 -28.35
C ARG A 449 -11.32 23.25 -26.89
N MET A 450 -10.24 23.32 -26.12
CA MET A 450 -10.28 23.79 -24.73
C MET A 450 -10.71 25.25 -24.61
N LEU A 451 -10.25 26.11 -25.52
CA LEU A 451 -10.64 27.52 -25.56
C LEU A 451 -12.09 27.72 -25.98
N LEU A 452 -12.62 26.86 -26.85
CA LEU A 452 -14.04 26.84 -27.19
C LEU A 452 -14.90 26.41 -25.99
N ASP A 453 -14.51 25.34 -25.29
CA ASP A 453 -15.24 24.85 -24.13
C ASP A 453 -15.20 25.84 -22.94
N SER A 454 -14.09 26.57 -22.76
CA SER A 454 -13.99 27.58 -21.72
C SER A 454 -14.87 28.81 -22.01
N ALA A 455 -14.94 29.25 -23.27
CA ALA A 455 -15.84 30.32 -23.71
C ALA A 455 -17.32 29.95 -23.49
N VAL A 456 -17.69 28.68 -23.65
CA VAL A 456 -19.05 28.17 -23.38
C VAL A 456 -19.37 28.15 -21.88
N ARG A 457 -18.38 27.93 -21.00
CA ARG A 457 -18.56 27.94 -19.55
C ARG A 457 -18.65 29.36 -18.96
N THR A 458 -17.86 30.31 -19.46
CA THR A 458 -17.92 31.71 -18.98
C THR A 458 -19.24 32.39 -19.28
N ASN A 459 -19.96 31.96 -20.32
CA ASN A 459 -21.29 32.50 -20.63
C ASN A 459 -22.41 31.97 -19.70
N ASN A 460 -22.12 30.98 -18.84
CA ASN A 460 -23.13 30.27 -18.03
C ASN A 460 -22.89 30.34 -16.52
N THR A 461 -21.96 31.17 -16.01
CA THR A 461 -21.76 31.30 -14.57
C THR A 461 -21.30 32.70 -14.18
N GLU A 462 -22.26 33.61 -13.98
CA GLU A 462 -22.05 34.76 -13.12
C GLU A 462 -22.27 34.33 -11.66
N LEU A 463 -21.18 34.19 -10.89
CA LEU A 463 -21.24 34.23 -9.43
C LEU A 463 -20.18 35.21 -8.90
N PRO A 464 -20.52 36.01 -7.87
CA PRO A 464 -19.73 37.16 -7.46
C PRO A 464 -18.47 36.75 -6.70
N ILE A 465 -17.33 37.25 -7.15
CA ILE A 465 -16.05 37.16 -6.46
C ILE A 465 -16.15 37.99 -5.17
N ASN A 466 -16.09 37.34 -4.01
CA ASN A 466 -16.03 38.00 -2.70
C ASN A 466 -14.78 38.89 -2.60
N GLN A 467 -15.00 40.21 -2.66
CA GLN A 467 -13.99 41.26 -2.69
C GLN A 467 -13.12 41.38 -1.42
N SER A 468 -13.41 40.64 -0.33
CA SER A 468 -12.65 40.76 0.92
C SER A 468 -11.27 40.08 0.93
N LYS A 469 -10.97 39.20 -0.04
CA LYS A 469 -9.63 38.60 -0.20
C LYS A 469 -8.70 39.40 -1.13
N VAL A 470 -9.25 40.38 -1.85
CA VAL A 470 -8.51 41.16 -2.85
C VAL A 470 -7.89 42.41 -2.21
N GLU A 471 -8.45 42.92 -1.12
CA GLU A 471 -7.99 44.15 -0.47
C GLU A 471 -6.83 43.95 0.53
N GLN A 472 -6.50 42.72 0.95
CA GLN A 472 -5.31 42.45 1.78
C GLN A 472 -4.02 42.24 0.97
N LEU A 473 -4.09 42.25 -0.37
CA LEU A 473 -2.96 41.97 -1.26
C LEU A 473 -2.48 43.18 -2.07
N THR A 474 -2.93 44.40 -1.71
CA THR A 474 -2.48 45.60 -2.42
C THR A 474 -1.55 46.44 -1.55
N TYR A 475 -0.25 46.28 -1.84
CA TYR A 475 0.83 47.29 -1.81
C TYR A 475 1.81 47.32 -0.60
N PRO A 476 3.14 47.45 -0.82
CA PRO A 476 3.91 47.45 -2.09
C PRO A 476 4.91 46.28 -2.24
N GLY A 477 5.03 45.74 -3.45
CA GLY A 477 6.38 45.73 -4.07
C GLY A 477 7.04 44.44 -4.56
N PHE A 478 6.44 43.24 -4.52
CA PHE A 478 7.08 42.03 -5.10
C PHE A 478 6.07 41.01 -5.69
N GLU A 479 6.47 40.33 -6.77
CA GLU A 479 5.65 39.44 -7.62
C GLU A 479 5.23 38.10 -6.95
N PRO A 480 4.06 37.51 -7.32
CA PRO A 480 3.34 36.55 -6.48
C PRO A 480 3.77 35.08 -6.60
N GLU A 481 4.69 34.72 -7.50
CA GLU A 481 4.94 33.30 -7.83
C GLU A 481 6.14 32.65 -7.12
N VAL A 482 6.94 33.41 -6.37
CA VAL A 482 8.13 32.88 -5.67
C VAL A 482 7.90 32.74 -4.14
N ALA A 483 6.89 33.40 -3.58
CA ALA A 483 6.65 33.45 -2.13
C ALA A 483 5.89 32.24 -1.55
N LEU A 484 5.34 31.34 -2.39
CA LEU A 484 4.62 30.15 -1.94
C LEU A 484 5.48 28.88 -1.86
N ARG A 485 6.79 28.97 -2.15
CA ARG A 485 7.68 27.79 -2.19
C ARG A 485 8.86 27.82 -1.23
N LEU A 486 9.08 28.91 -0.50
CA LEU A 486 10.18 29.01 0.45
C LEU A 486 9.66 29.70 1.71
N THR A 487 9.80 29.02 2.85
CA THR A 487 9.40 29.41 4.22
C THR A 487 7.95 29.03 4.59
N GLY A 488 7.62 27.84 5.11
CA GLY A 488 8.49 26.91 5.82
C GLY A 488 9.08 27.58 7.07
N GLU A 489 8.20 27.83 8.04
CA GLU A 489 8.49 28.01 9.48
C GLU A 489 9.99 28.13 9.82
N ASN A 490 10.46 29.28 10.33
CA ASN A 490 10.82 29.40 11.75
C ASN A 490 11.52 30.73 12.18
N ILE A 491 11.28 31.09 13.46
CA ILE A 491 12.01 31.99 14.40
C ILE A 491 11.83 33.51 14.07
N GLN A 492 11.62 34.45 14.99
CA GLN A 492 12.08 34.59 16.38
C GLN A 492 11.23 35.60 17.14
N VAL A 493 11.17 35.52 18.48
CA VAL A 493 11.67 36.64 19.31
C VAL A 493 12.38 36.07 20.54
N ALA A 494 13.67 36.40 20.61
CA ALA A 494 14.59 36.22 21.71
C ALA A 494 14.59 37.44 22.65
N ASN A 495 15.08 37.20 23.88
CA ASN A 495 15.79 38.07 24.83
C ASN A 495 15.14 38.03 26.22
N GLN A 496 15.83 37.93 27.36
CA GLN A 496 17.24 37.81 27.77
C GLN A 496 17.20 37.63 29.30
N VAL A 497 18.18 36.95 29.91
CA VAL A 497 19.01 37.38 31.07
C VAL A 497 19.86 36.19 31.54
N VAL A 498 21.12 36.49 31.87
CA VAL A 498 22.28 35.58 31.98
C VAL A 498 22.87 35.67 33.40
N LEU A 499 23.53 34.57 33.83
CA LEU A 499 24.65 34.41 34.81
C LEU A 499 24.31 34.14 36.30
N PRO A 500 25.22 33.51 37.10
CA PRO A 500 25.86 32.16 36.99
C PRO A 500 26.06 31.51 38.41
N PRO A 501 27.09 30.65 38.71
CA PRO A 501 26.91 29.29 39.24
C PRO A 501 27.37 29.10 40.72
N GLU A 502 27.30 27.84 41.17
CA GLU A 502 27.95 27.21 42.33
C GLU A 502 27.07 26.82 43.52
N LEU A 503 27.45 25.65 44.09
CA LEU A 503 26.95 24.95 45.28
C LEU A 503 25.65 24.16 45.00
N LEU A 504 25.68 22.83 44.89
CA LEU A 504 26.02 21.90 45.96
C LEU A 504 26.47 20.52 45.43
N SER A 505 27.40 19.95 46.18
CA SER A 505 28.10 18.67 46.05
C SER A 505 27.23 17.40 46.29
N PRO A 506 27.74 16.21 45.90
CA PRO A 506 26.96 14.96 45.73
C PRO A 506 27.00 14.04 46.98
N PHE A 507 25.95 13.26 47.21
CA PHE A 507 25.85 12.28 48.30
C PHE A 507 24.95 11.08 47.91
N PRO A 508 25.11 9.87 48.51
CA PRO A 508 25.66 8.72 47.81
C PRO A 508 24.67 7.56 47.53
N ALA A 509 25.12 6.64 46.68
CA ALA A 509 24.60 5.28 46.49
C ALA A 509 24.71 4.44 47.80
N SER A 510 24.08 3.25 47.86
CA SER A 510 23.62 2.67 49.15
C SER A 510 22.52 1.59 49.08
N SER A 511 22.75 0.46 48.38
CA SER A 511 22.14 -0.91 48.48
C SER A 511 20.93 -1.20 49.41
N LEU A 512 20.13 -2.25 49.11
CA LEU A 512 19.81 -3.44 49.97
C LEU A 512 18.52 -4.16 49.49
N SER A 513 18.56 -5.48 49.21
CA SER A 513 18.09 -6.59 50.07
C SER A 513 16.63 -6.53 50.53
N GLU A 514 15.82 -7.50 50.09
CA GLU A 514 15.26 -8.56 50.95
C GLU A 514 14.74 -9.74 50.10
N GLU A 515 15.14 -10.95 50.47
CA GLU A 515 14.54 -12.22 50.02
C GLU A 515 13.12 -12.38 50.59
N PRO A 516 12.38 -13.40 50.12
CA PRO A 516 12.02 -14.41 51.11
C PRO A 516 12.41 -15.83 50.65
N SER A 517 13.19 -16.49 51.49
CA SER A 517 13.51 -17.90 51.38
C SER A 517 12.27 -18.75 51.70
N THR A 518 11.98 -19.68 50.78
CA THR A 518 11.49 -21.07 50.97
C THR A 518 10.34 -21.34 51.97
N THR A 519 9.26 -21.97 51.50
CA THR A 519 9.03 -23.41 51.71
C THR A 519 7.77 -23.91 50.98
N SER A 520 7.90 -25.12 50.45
CA SER A 520 6.88 -25.93 49.78
C SER A 520 5.61 -26.12 50.63
N GLU A 521 4.44 -26.01 50.01
CA GLU A 521 3.39 -27.03 50.18
C GLU A 521 2.34 -26.92 49.06
N SER A 522 2.28 -27.99 48.27
CA SER A 522 1.17 -28.32 47.40
C SER A 522 -0.09 -28.62 48.21
N ALA A 523 -1.23 -28.17 47.68
CA ALA A 523 -2.62 -28.55 48.02
C ALA A 523 -3.40 -27.54 48.87
N CYS A 524 -4.02 -26.57 48.20
CA CYS A 524 -5.45 -26.26 48.42
C CYS A 524 -6.01 -25.43 47.27
N ARG A 525 -6.39 -26.12 46.18
CA ARG A 525 -7.41 -25.60 45.26
C ARG A 525 -8.78 -25.81 45.92
N THR A 526 -9.63 -24.78 45.80
CA THR A 526 -11.09 -24.79 45.93
C THR A 526 -11.64 -24.33 47.29
N ARG A 527 -12.57 -23.37 47.18
CA ARG A 527 -13.42 -22.73 48.22
C ARG A 527 -12.77 -21.55 48.93
N MET A 528 -13.09 -20.35 48.45
CA MET A 528 -13.89 -19.36 49.19
C MET A 528 -14.42 -18.32 48.19
N HIS A 529 -15.40 -18.72 47.38
CA HIS A 529 -16.35 -17.78 46.80
C HIS A 529 -17.55 -17.73 47.76
N ALA A 530 -18.04 -16.51 48.01
CA ALA A 530 -19.17 -16.14 48.86
C ALA A 530 -18.84 -15.94 50.34
N LEU A 531 -18.70 -14.66 50.73
CA LEU A 531 -19.70 -13.92 51.51
C LEU A 531 -19.12 -12.53 51.83
N PHE A 532 -19.71 -11.48 51.27
CA PHE A 532 -19.82 -10.08 51.75
C PHE A 532 -19.99 -9.13 50.53
N PRO A 533 -21.22 -8.69 50.20
CA PRO A 533 -21.43 -7.61 49.25
C PRO A 533 -21.38 -6.29 50.04
N GLY A 534 -20.32 -5.50 49.84
CA GLY A 534 -20.18 -4.24 50.56
C GLY A 534 -19.06 -3.34 50.04
N SER A 535 -19.46 -2.42 49.16
CA SER A 535 -18.86 -1.10 48.92
C SER A 535 -17.61 -1.00 48.03
N GLY A 536 -17.86 -0.63 46.77
CA GLY A 536 -17.05 0.39 46.08
C GLY A 536 -15.75 -0.04 45.41
N SER A 537 -15.79 -0.99 44.48
CA SER A 537 -14.83 -0.97 43.36
C SER A 537 -15.52 -1.53 42.12
N GLN A 538 -15.40 -0.82 40.99
CA GLN A 538 -15.88 -1.32 39.71
C GLN A 538 -15.16 -2.64 39.44
N GLY A 539 -15.90 -3.75 39.30
CA GLY A 539 -15.28 -5.01 38.91
C GLY A 539 -14.57 -4.83 37.57
N GLU A 540 -13.26 -5.08 37.54
CA GLU A 540 -12.47 -5.04 36.31
C GLU A 540 -13.07 -5.97 35.27
N ALA A 541 -13.11 -5.53 34.00
CA ALA A 541 -13.66 -6.37 32.94
C ALA A 541 -12.79 -7.63 32.81
N PRO A 542 -13.37 -8.81 32.52
CA PRO A 542 -12.60 -10.06 32.36
C PRO A 542 -11.46 -9.93 31.34
N MET A 543 -11.66 -9.11 30.29
CA MET A 543 -10.64 -8.81 29.29
C MET A 543 -9.44 -8.04 29.84
N ASP A 544 -9.61 -7.17 30.84
CA ASP A 544 -8.53 -6.37 31.42
C ASP A 544 -7.63 -7.26 32.28
N VAL A 545 -8.21 -8.20 33.02
CA VAL A 545 -7.48 -9.22 33.80
C VAL A 545 -6.65 -10.12 32.88
N ASP A 546 -7.20 -10.54 31.74
CA ASP A 546 -6.48 -11.35 30.76
C ASP A 546 -5.28 -10.59 30.15
N LEU A 547 -5.46 -9.30 29.83
CA LEU A 547 -4.40 -8.45 29.30
C LEU A 547 -3.26 -8.23 30.32
N VAL A 548 -3.61 -8.00 31.58
CA VAL A 548 -2.64 -7.87 32.67
C VAL A 548 -1.86 -9.16 32.89
N ASN A 549 -2.55 -10.31 32.94
CA ASN A 549 -1.90 -11.61 33.09
C ASN A 549 -1.01 -11.98 31.90
N GLU A 550 -1.31 -11.48 30.71
CA GLU A 550 -0.45 -11.65 29.53
C GLU A 550 0.88 -10.92 29.72
N VAL A 551 0.85 -9.63 30.09
CA VAL A 551 2.06 -8.82 30.20
C VAL A 551 2.93 -9.21 31.40
N LEU A 552 2.33 -9.67 32.51
CA LEU A 552 3.07 -10.12 33.69
C LEU A 552 3.95 -11.36 33.42
N LYS A 553 3.60 -12.19 32.44
CA LYS A 553 4.42 -13.36 32.06
C LYS A 553 5.73 -13.01 31.38
N ASP A 554 5.80 -11.83 30.77
CA ASP A 554 6.97 -11.37 30.04
C ASP A 554 7.88 -10.49 30.92
N ILE A 555 7.47 -10.15 32.15
CA ILE A 555 8.31 -9.48 33.13
C ILE A 555 9.29 -10.50 33.76
N PRO A 556 10.61 -10.24 33.75
CA PRO A 556 11.58 -11.12 34.36
C PRO A 556 11.37 -11.28 35.87
N LEU A 557 11.64 -12.48 36.39
CA LEU A 557 11.64 -12.75 37.83
C LEU A 557 12.92 -12.27 38.52
N HIS A 558 13.99 -12.04 37.75
CA HIS A 558 15.30 -11.62 38.26
C HIS A 558 15.73 -10.32 37.57
N GLU A 559 16.21 -9.36 38.35
CA GLU A 559 16.54 -8.00 37.88
C GLU A 559 17.67 -7.98 36.83
N GLU A 560 18.61 -8.92 36.94
CA GLU A 560 19.76 -9.05 36.03
C GLU A 560 19.52 -10.01 34.84
N ASP A 561 18.28 -10.46 34.59
CA ASP A 561 17.96 -11.41 33.50
C ASP A 561 18.34 -10.91 32.10
N TYR A 562 18.52 -9.59 31.95
CA TYR A 562 18.98 -8.98 30.69
C TYR A 562 20.50 -9.09 30.45
N LEU A 563 21.26 -9.37 31.51
CA LEU A 563 22.69 -9.66 31.45
C LEU A 563 22.95 -11.16 31.27
N ASP A 564 21.94 -12.00 31.51
CA ASP A 564 22.02 -13.46 31.36
C ASP A 564 21.92 -13.87 29.87
N LEU A 565 23.03 -13.67 29.16
CA LEU A 565 23.20 -14.05 27.76
C LEU A 565 24.11 -15.28 27.66
N THR A 566 23.69 -16.28 26.88
CA THR A 566 24.49 -17.50 26.63
C THR A 566 25.72 -17.27 25.76
N LEU A 567 25.81 -16.11 25.10
CA LEU A 567 26.83 -15.73 24.12
C LEU A 567 26.89 -16.60 22.86
N GLU A 568 25.94 -17.52 22.67
CA GLU A 568 25.89 -18.40 21.50
C GLU A 568 25.73 -17.59 20.21
N GLU A 569 24.78 -16.66 20.17
CA GLU A 569 24.53 -15.86 18.97
C GLU A 569 25.69 -14.90 18.67
N GLU A 570 26.30 -14.29 19.69
CA GLU A 570 27.52 -13.48 19.55
C GLU A 570 28.66 -14.32 18.97
N SER A 571 28.84 -15.56 19.43
CA SER A 571 29.88 -16.45 18.91
C SER A 571 29.67 -16.77 17.42
N GLU A 572 28.42 -17.04 17.00
CA GLU A 572 28.09 -17.27 15.60
C GLU A 572 28.38 -16.04 14.73
N VAL A 573 28.08 -14.84 15.25
CA VAL A 573 28.37 -13.57 14.57
C VAL A 573 29.87 -13.37 14.42
N ILE A 574 30.64 -13.59 15.48
CA ILE A 574 32.10 -13.47 15.49
C ILE A 574 32.71 -14.44 14.47
N ASP A 575 32.24 -15.68 14.42
CA ASP A 575 32.76 -16.68 13.49
C ASP A 575 32.41 -16.35 12.03
N LYS A 576 31.19 -15.85 11.77
CA LYS A 576 30.83 -15.30 10.45
C LYS A 576 31.77 -14.15 10.08
N MET A 577 32.03 -13.21 10.98
CA MET A 577 32.91 -12.07 10.71
C MET A 577 34.36 -12.52 10.44
N LYS A 578 34.90 -13.43 11.25
CA LYS A 578 36.21 -14.05 11.00
C LYS A 578 36.27 -14.69 9.61
N SER A 579 35.22 -15.41 9.20
CA SER A 579 35.17 -16.04 7.87
C SER A 579 35.27 -15.02 6.72
N TYR A 580 34.68 -13.84 6.88
CA TYR A 580 34.80 -12.75 5.90
C TYR A 580 36.21 -12.15 5.87
N LEU A 581 36.79 -11.90 7.04
CA LEU A 581 38.17 -11.39 7.15
C LEU A 581 39.19 -12.36 6.55
N TYR A 582 39.05 -13.67 6.81
CA TYR A 582 39.95 -14.68 6.25
C TYR A 582 39.80 -14.84 4.74
N LYS A 583 38.58 -14.76 4.18
CA LYS A 583 38.37 -14.79 2.72
C LYS A 583 39.06 -13.62 2.02
N ASN A 584 38.99 -12.41 2.59
CA ASN A 584 39.62 -11.23 2.02
C ASN A 584 41.16 -11.27 2.13
N SER A 585 41.71 -11.89 3.17
CA SER A 585 43.17 -12.08 3.29
C SER A 585 43.74 -13.03 2.22
N ALA A 586 42.98 -14.06 1.82
CA ALA A 586 43.38 -15.02 0.80
C ALA A 586 43.24 -14.47 -0.64
N SER A 587 42.33 -13.52 -0.88
CA SER A 587 42.22 -12.84 -2.19
C SER A 587 43.20 -11.68 -2.36
N SER A 588 43.89 -11.29 -1.30
CA SER A 588 44.92 -10.23 -1.28
C SER A 588 46.36 -10.77 -1.31
N SER A 589 46.52 -12.09 -1.44
CA SER A 589 47.82 -12.80 -1.46
C SER A 589 48.28 -13.14 -2.86
#